data_AF-A0A3P7KMP8-F1
#
_entry.id   AF-A0A3P7KMP8-F1
#
_cell.length_a   1.000
_cell.length_b   1.000
_cell.length_c   1.000
_cell.angle_alpha   90.00
_cell.angle_beta   90.00
_cell.angle_gamma   90.00
#
_symmetry.space_group_name_H-M   'P 1'
#
loop_
_entity.id
_entity.type
_entity.pdbx_description
1 polymer ?
#
loop_
_entity_poly.entity_id
_entity_poly.type
_entity_poly.pdbx_seq_one_letter_code
_entity_poly.pdbx_strand_id
1 'polypeptide(L)'
;MISQFECVYRNIISEFADVEIFLISLDSLIVECLAHSYHDWTLAGQSIVLTKQIDRFLQQFVNFGGKFKLVVFTDFASMFARDTTLGFARATAIAHISTGPFAKDLVYFSSPVDPNWAQFLHDLTPSFLMISTDNVTTEACAQEDLDITPQLETIVLDALSQAIPVVLLTSVVVNFSSVFGYYINPRLCVKYNWESFAAAHWECNSLLLKMSKSPTEDASSVKSVADLWTRIILAAKKRCPRDSPSEHFESLCCAVILSTLIASKRGPSRVYPPEKKGAKRGLDVIKDRRLLLTTATMFLEKLNFATVKFSFADFWDGRMVIGCFDSICAKEPILPYRIQEDFARLHNAAALTKPIPTDTAEKLFDPIPE
;
A
#
# COMPACT_ATOMS: atom_id res chain seq x y z
N MET A 1 -11.82 9.09 -24.15
CA MET A 1 -11.11 10.24 -24.79
C MET A 1 -9.72 9.85 -25.28
N ILE A 2 -9.03 8.96 -24.56
CA ILE A 2 -7.67 8.47 -24.86
C ILE A 2 -7.60 7.67 -26.18
N SER A 3 -8.68 7.01 -26.59
CA SER A 3 -8.75 6.22 -27.84
C SER A 3 -8.50 7.00 -29.13
N GLN A 4 -8.45 8.33 -29.07
CA GLN A 4 -8.14 9.17 -30.23
C GLN A 4 -6.64 9.43 -30.43
N PHE A 5 -5.80 8.94 -29.51
CA PHE A 5 -4.35 9.02 -29.62
C PHE A 5 -3.81 7.72 -30.23
N GLU A 6 -2.73 7.83 -31.00
CA GLU A 6 -2.07 6.66 -31.57
C GLU A 6 -1.44 5.84 -30.44
N CYS A 7 -1.70 4.54 -30.45
CA CYS A 7 -1.14 3.59 -29.49
C CYS A 7 -0.36 2.52 -30.25
N VAL A 8 0.92 2.36 -29.91
CA VAL A 8 1.82 1.39 -30.53
C VAL A 8 2.41 0.48 -29.48
N TYR A 9 2.47 -0.82 -29.76
CA TYR A 9 3.19 -1.76 -28.89
C TYR A 9 4.66 -1.76 -29.30
N ARG A 10 5.56 -1.34 -28.42
CA ARG A 10 6.99 -1.21 -28.76
C ARG A 10 7.90 -1.54 -27.58
N ASN A 11 9.17 -1.80 -27.90
CA ASN A 11 10.22 -1.87 -26.90
C ASN A 11 10.57 -0.46 -26.45
N ILE A 12 10.36 -0.15 -25.18
CA ILE A 12 10.62 1.16 -24.57
C ILE A 12 12.02 1.26 -23.96
N ILE A 13 12.84 0.20 -24.04
CA ILE A 13 14.20 0.23 -23.47
C ILE A 13 15.08 1.31 -24.13
N SER A 14 14.78 1.70 -25.38
CA SER A 14 15.48 2.79 -26.07
C SER A 14 15.27 4.15 -25.41
N GLU A 15 14.20 4.30 -24.62
CA GLU A 15 13.87 5.52 -23.87
C GLU A 15 14.62 5.57 -22.51
N PHE A 16 15.44 4.55 -22.19
CA PHE A 16 16.17 4.49 -20.93
C PHE A 16 17.61 5.01 -21.10
N ALA A 17 17.82 5.97 -22.00
CA ALA A 17 19.11 6.60 -22.21
C ALA A 17 19.66 7.21 -20.91
N ASP A 18 20.98 7.27 -20.76
CA ASP A 18 21.68 7.59 -19.49
C ASP A 18 21.28 8.93 -18.82
N VAL A 19 20.57 9.83 -19.52
CA VAL A 19 20.15 11.15 -19.02
C VAL A 19 18.64 11.31 -18.89
N GLU A 20 17.86 10.37 -19.43
CA GLU A 20 16.42 10.49 -19.54
C GLU A 20 15.73 9.97 -18.28
N ILE A 21 14.80 10.77 -17.75
CA ILE A 21 13.98 10.41 -16.60
C ILE A 21 12.55 10.16 -17.08
N PHE A 22 11.96 9.06 -16.67
CA PHE A 22 10.53 8.81 -16.89
C PHE A 22 9.75 8.89 -15.57
N LEU A 23 8.43 9.02 -15.67
CA LEU A 23 7.55 9.08 -14.51
C LEU A 23 6.82 7.75 -14.34
N ILE A 24 6.58 7.35 -13.09
CA ILE A 24 5.68 6.24 -12.75
C ILE A 24 4.64 6.77 -11.78
N SER A 25 3.35 6.62 -12.13
CA SER A 25 2.26 6.90 -11.19
C SER A 25 2.21 5.79 -10.14
N LEU A 26 2.63 6.10 -8.91
CA LEU A 26 2.68 5.13 -7.81
C LEU A 26 1.29 4.65 -7.42
N ASP A 27 0.30 5.55 -7.40
CA ASP A 27 -1.09 5.20 -7.13
C ASP A 27 -1.62 4.14 -8.12
N SER A 28 -1.32 4.31 -9.41
CA SER A 28 -1.72 3.32 -10.42
C SER A 28 -0.92 2.01 -10.32
N LEU A 29 0.37 2.07 -10.01
CA LEU A 29 1.19 0.87 -9.79
C LEU A 29 0.67 0.05 -8.60
N ILE A 30 0.22 0.73 -7.54
CA ILE A 30 -0.41 0.06 -6.40
C ILE A 30 -1.64 -0.70 -6.90
N VAL A 31 -2.54 -0.06 -7.63
CA VAL A 31 -3.76 -0.71 -8.17
C VAL A 31 -3.44 -1.97 -8.97
N GLU A 32 -2.45 -1.89 -9.86
CA GLU A 32 -1.98 -3.06 -10.63
C GLU A 32 -1.45 -4.19 -9.75
N CYS A 33 -0.64 -3.86 -8.73
CA CYS A 33 -0.14 -4.87 -7.80
C CYS A 33 -1.27 -5.51 -6.98
N LEU A 34 -2.32 -4.75 -6.66
CA LEU A 34 -3.48 -5.26 -5.91
C LEU A 34 -4.32 -6.22 -6.75
N ALA A 35 -4.36 -6.05 -8.07
CA ALA A 35 -5.11 -6.90 -8.98
C ALA A 35 -4.54 -8.33 -9.11
N HIS A 36 -3.28 -8.55 -8.70
CA HIS A 36 -2.62 -9.83 -8.90
C HIS A 36 -3.20 -10.93 -8.00
N SER A 37 -3.38 -12.13 -8.57
CA SER A 37 -3.90 -13.33 -7.90
C SER A 37 -3.10 -13.85 -6.70
N TYR A 38 -1.93 -13.27 -6.40
CA TYR A 38 -1.15 -13.64 -5.22
C TYR A 38 -1.75 -13.09 -3.92
N HIS A 39 -2.68 -12.16 -4.04
CA HIS A 39 -3.34 -11.55 -2.89
C HIS A 39 -4.63 -12.25 -2.51
N ASP A 40 -4.82 -12.45 -1.20
CA ASP A 40 -6.12 -12.80 -0.61
C ASP A 40 -6.69 -11.58 0.13
N TRP A 41 -7.52 -10.82 -0.57
CA TRP A 41 -8.14 -9.61 -0.04
C TRP A 41 -9.28 -9.88 0.94
N THR A 42 -9.79 -11.10 1.03
CA THR A 42 -10.78 -11.46 2.05
C THR A 42 -10.23 -11.25 3.46
N LEU A 43 -8.90 -11.38 3.61
CA LEU A 43 -8.15 -11.18 4.84
C LEU A 43 -7.36 -9.86 4.88
N ALA A 44 -7.66 -8.91 3.98
CA ALA A 44 -6.92 -7.67 3.78
C ALA A 44 -5.47 -7.87 3.28
N GLY A 45 -5.22 -8.98 2.57
CA GLY A 45 -3.97 -9.25 1.88
C GLY A 45 -2.77 -9.48 2.80
N GLN A 46 -1.60 -9.44 2.17
CA GLN A 46 -0.30 -9.58 2.81
C GLN A 46 0.60 -8.47 2.29
N SER A 47 1.08 -7.61 3.17
CA SER A 47 1.91 -6.47 2.77
C SER A 47 3.22 -6.92 2.12
N ILE A 48 3.77 -8.08 2.52
CA ILE A 48 5.01 -8.61 1.91
C ILE A 48 4.82 -8.92 0.44
N VAL A 49 3.64 -9.37 0.02
CA VAL A 49 3.35 -9.68 -1.39
C VAL A 49 3.28 -8.37 -2.18
N LEU A 50 2.56 -7.37 -1.65
CA LEU A 50 2.42 -6.06 -2.29
C LEU A 50 3.78 -5.36 -2.44
N THR A 51 4.53 -5.27 -1.34
CA THR A 51 5.81 -4.58 -1.32
C THR A 51 6.87 -5.29 -2.16
N LYS A 52 6.86 -6.64 -2.21
CA LYS A 52 7.74 -7.39 -3.11
C LYS A 52 7.40 -7.22 -4.58
N GLN A 53 6.11 -7.09 -4.94
CA GLN A 53 5.72 -6.78 -6.32
C GLN A 53 6.25 -5.42 -6.73
N ILE A 54 6.05 -4.39 -5.89
CA ILE A 54 6.55 -3.04 -6.15
C ILE A 54 8.09 -3.03 -6.22
N ASP A 55 8.79 -3.65 -5.27
CA ASP A 55 10.25 -3.74 -5.25
C ASP A 55 10.79 -4.38 -6.54
N ARG A 56 10.21 -5.51 -6.94
CA ARG A 56 10.63 -6.24 -8.16
C ARG A 56 10.40 -5.38 -9.41
N PHE A 57 9.24 -4.74 -9.51
CA PHE A 57 8.90 -3.88 -10.62
C PHE A 57 9.90 -2.72 -10.75
N LEU A 58 10.11 -1.96 -9.67
CA LEU A 58 11.03 -0.82 -9.69
C LEU A 58 12.49 -1.24 -9.90
N GLN A 59 12.93 -2.33 -9.27
CA GLN A 59 14.30 -2.83 -9.40
C GLN A 59 14.59 -3.32 -10.82
N GLN A 60 13.59 -3.84 -11.55
CA GLN A 60 13.77 -4.22 -12.95
C GLN A 60 14.22 -3.01 -13.79
N PHE A 61 13.58 -1.85 -13.65
CA PHE A 61 13.99 -0.65 -14.38
C PHE A 61 15.38 -0.16 -13.99
N VAL A 62 15.72 -0.19 -12.69
CA VAL A 62 17.07 0.14 -12.23
C VAL A 62 18.12 -0.78 -12.87
N ASN A 63 17.83 -2.08 -12.97
CA ASN A 63 18.74 -3.04 -13.59
C ASN A 63 18.96 -2.78 -15.08
N PHE A 64 17.98 -2.16 -15.76
CA PHE A 64 18.11 -1.70 -17.15
C PHE A 64 18.72 -0.30 -17.29
N GLY A 65 19.20 0.31 -16.19
CA GLY A 65 19.76 1.67 -16.19
C GLY A 65 18.71 2.78 -16.20
N GLY A 66 17.42 2.44 -16.12
CA GLY A 66 16.32 3.40 -16.11
C GLY A 66 16.37 4.32 -14.89
N LYS A 67 16.10 5.60 -15.12
CA LYS A 67 15.97 6.63 -14.08
C LYS A 67 14.53 7.11 -14.05
N PHE A 68 13.93 7.18 -12.86
CA PHE A 68 12.53 7.55 -12.75
C PHE A 68 12.21 8.40 -11.52
N LYS A 69 11.06 9.07 -11.56
CA LYS A 69 10.38 9.61 -10.38
C LYS A 69 9.05 8.91 -10.16
N LEU A 70 8.72 8.69 -8.90
CA LEU A 70 7.48 8.10 -8.42
C LEU A 70 6.52 9.22 -8.05
N VAL A 71 5.49 9.41 -8.87
CA VAL A 71 4.50 10.47 -8.68
C VAL A 71 3.37 9.95 -7.79
N VAL A 72 3.05 10.70 -6.75
CA VAL A 72 1.91 10.47 -5.86
C VAL A 72 0.98 11.67 -5.90
N PHE A 73 -0.29 11.44 -6.23
CA PHE A 73 -1.33 12.46 -6.10
C PHE A 73 -2.05 12.29 -4.77
N THR A 74 -2.00 13.30 -3.89
CA THR A 74 -2.52 13.16 -2.52
C THR A 74 -4.03 13.06 -2.45
N ASP A 75 -4.75 13.60 -3.45
CA ASP A 75 -6.20 13.48 -3.53
C ASP A 75 -6.67 12.03 -3.76
N PHE A 76 -5.81 11.12 -4.22
CA PHE A 76 -6.17 9.70 -4.23
C PHE A 76 -6.37 9.13 -2.82
N ALA A 77 -5.83 9.77 -1.76
CA ALA A 77 -6.01 9.29 -0.40
C ALA A 77 -7.49 9.20 0.00
N SER A 78 -8.29 10.22 -0.34
CA SER A 78 -9.73 10.24 -0.03
C SER A 78 -10.52 9.22 -0.85
N MET A 79 -10.17 9.05 -2.14
CA MET A 79 -10.77 8.02 -2.99
C MET A 79 -10.47 6.60 -2.46
N PHE A 80 -9.21 6.31 -2.13
CA PHE A 80 -8.82 5.01 -1.59
C PHE A 80 -9.40 4.76 -0.19
N ALA A 81 -9.60 5.81 0.61
CA ALA A 81 -10.18 5.69 1.95
C ALA A 81 -11.66 5.27 1.97
N ARG A 82 -12.35 5.27 0.82
CA ARG A 82 -13.73 4.75 0.70
C ARG A 82 -13.80 3.25 1.00
N ASP A 83 -12.74 2.50 0.68
CA ASP A 83 -12.57 1.11 1.13
C ASP A 83 -11.40 0.99 2.12
N THR A 84 -11.63 0.31 3.24
CA THR A 84 -10.64 0.21 4.31
C THR A 84 -9.39 -0.57 3.90
N THR A 85 -9.55 -1.61 3.10
CA THR A 85 -8.42 -2.44 2.65
C THR A 85 -7.59 -1.68 1.63
N LEU A 86 -8.26 -0.99 0.70
CA LEU A 86 -7.62 -0.18 -0.33
C LEU A 86 -6.83 0.99 0.26
N GLY A 87 -7.44 1.78 1.16
CA GLY A 87 -6.77 2.86 1.88
C GLY A 87 -5.56 2.38 2.68
N PHE A 88 -5.71 1.25 3.38
CA PHE A 88 -4.62 0.64 4.14
C PHE A 88 -3.48 0.14 3.25
N ALA A 89 -3.79 -0.50 2.12
CA ALA A 89 -2.80 -1.01 1.20
C ALA A 89 -1.99 0.13 0.56
N ARG A 90 -2.67 1.21 0.15
CA ARG A 90 -2.01 2.42 -0.37
C ARG A 90 -1.08 3.05 0.66
N ALA A 91 -1.56 3.27 1.89
CA ALA A 91 -0.74 3.87 2.94
C ALA A 91 0.48 2.99 3.29
N THR A 92 0.30 1.66 3.31
CA THR A 92 1.39 0.71 3.55
C THR A 92 2.42 0.73 2.41
N ALA A 93 1.98 0.76 1.16
CA ALA A 93 2.89 0.85 0.00
C ALA A 93 3.69 2.16 0.00
N ILE A 94 3.04 3.30 0.25
CA ILE A 94 3.73 4.60 0.35
C ILE A 94 4.72 4.59 1.53
N ALA A 95 4.35 4.05 2.69
CA ALA A 95 5.24 3.94 3.85
C ALA A 95 6.48 3.07 3.55
N HIS A 96 6.27 1.95 2.85
CA HIS A 96 7.36 1.08 2.40
C HIS A 96 8.34 1.80 1.46
N ILE A 97 7.84 2.49 0.43
CA ILE A 97 8.70 3.24 -0.49
C ILE A 97 9.39 4.41 0.21
N SER A 98 8.69 5.12 1.09
CA SER A 98 9.21 6.28 1.82
C SER A 98 10.32 5.94 2.82
N THR A 99 10.44 4.67 3.23
CA THR A 99 11.51 4.16 4.11
C THR A 99 12.54 3.31 3.36
N GLY A 100 12.33 3.09 2.06
CA GLY A 100 13.13 2.23 1.21
C GLY A 100 14.15 2.99 0.35
N PRO A 101 14.84 2.26 -0.56
CA PRO A 101 15.88 2.85 -1.42
C PRO A 101 15.35 3.89 -2.41
N PHE A 102 14.04 3.86 -2.71
CA PHE A 102 13.36 4.73 -3.66
C PHE A 102 12.72 5.97 -3.01
N ALA A 103 12.94 6.21 -1.71
CA ALA A 103 12.33 7.33 -0.98
C ALA A 103 12.65 8.70 -1.63
N LYS A 104 13.88 8.86 -2.14
CA LYS A 104 14.35 10.09 -2.84
C LYS A 104 13.69 10.32 -4.20
N ASP A 105 12.98 9.33 -4.72
CA ASP A 105 12.34 9.37 -6.04
C ASP A 105 10.85 9.69 -5.94
N LEU A 106 10.30 9.74 -4.72
CA LEU A 106 8.93 10.19 -4.46
C LEU A 106 8.78 11.70 -4.67
N VAL A 107 7.76 12.07 -5.44
CA VAL A 107 7.31 13.46 -5.64
C VAL A 107 5.80 13.53 -5.45
N TYR A 108 5.35 14.58 -4.77
CA TYR A 108 3.95 14.73 -4.34
C TYR A 108 3.30 15.99 -4.91
N PHE A 109 2.09 15.81 -5.44
CA PHE A 109 1.19 16.86 -5.93
C PHE A 109 -0.22 16.58 -5.39
N SER A 110 -1.11 17.57 -5.35
CA SER A 110 -2.51 17.29 -4.99
C SER A 110 -3.23 16.54 -6.10
N SER A 111 -3.11 17.05 -7.32
CA SER A 111 -3.80 16.59 -8.54
C SER A 111 -3.07 17.16 -9.78
N PRO A 112 -3.47 16.80 -11.03
CA PRO A 112 -2.92 17.41 -12.25
C PRO A 112 -3.16 18.93 -12.39
N VAL A 113 -4.02 19.52 -11.56
CA VAL A 113 -4.22 20.98 -11.50
C VAL A 113 -3.36 21.66 -10.43
N ASP A 114 -2.50 20.92 -9.72
CA ASP A 114 -1.51 21.50 -8.81
C ASP A 114 -0.62 22.48 -9.60
N PRO A 115 -0.45 23.73 -9.13
CA PRO A 115 0.34 24.73 -9.85
C PRO A 115 1.81 24.30 -10.07
N ASN A 116 2.33 23.40 -9.23
CA ASN A 116 3.70 22.89 -9.36
C ASN A 116 3.80 21.70 -10.32
N TRP A 117 2.70 21.06 -10.69
CA TRP A 117 2.72 19.88 -11.55
C TRP A 117 3.20 20.24 -12.97
N ALA A 118 2.58 21.25 -13.59
CA ALA A 118 2.98 21.70 -14.92
C ALA A 118 4.44 22.19 -14.96
N GLN A 119 4.87 22.93 -13.94
CA GLN A 119 6.26 23.38 -13.82
C GLN A 119 7.22 22.19 -13.69
N PHE A 120 6.88 21.20 -12.86
CA PHE A 120 7.68 19.99 -12.69
C PHE A 120 7.84 19.21 -13.99
N LEU A 121 6.75 19.04 -14.76
CA LEU A 121 6.79 18.37 -16.05
C LEU A 121 7.65 19.14 -17.07
N HIS A 122 7.55 20.47 -17.08
CA HIS A 122 8.36 21.32 -17.94
C HIS A 122 9.85 21.26 -17.58
N ASP A 123 10.19 21.25 -16.29
CA ASP A 123 11.60 21.24 -15.85
C ASP A 123 12.25 19.86 -15.99
N LEU A 124 11.47 18.79 -15.80
CA LEU A 124 11.97 17.42 -15.91
C LEU A 124 12.02 16.92 -17.35
N THR A 125 11.10 17.40 -18.21
CA THR A 125 10.89 16.92 -19.59
C THR A 125 10.94 15.40 -19.70
N PRO A 126 10.02 14.67 -19.04
CA PRO A 126 10.13 13.22 -18.93
C PRO A 126 9.91 12.53 -20.28
N SER A 127 10.66 11.45 -20.55
CA SER A 127 10.53 10.70 -21.82
C SER A 127 9.15 10.06 -21.99
N PHE A 128 8.54 9.64 -20.89
CA PHE A 128 7.15 9.18 -20.84
C PHE A 128 6.63 9.17 -19.39
N LEU A 129 5.30 9.06 -19.26
CA LEU A 129 4.61 8.72 -18.02
C LEU A 129 4.08 7.29 -18.08
N MET A 130 4.43 6.48 -17.09
CA MET A 130 3.93 5.13 -16.92
C MET A 130 2.75 5.12 -15.93
N ILE A 131 1.59 4.67 -16.38
CA ILE A 131 0.34 4.74 -15.61
C ILE A 131 -0.66 3.68 -16.10
N SER A 132 -1.58 3.25 -15.24
CA SER A 132 -2.74 2.44 -15.62
C SER A 132 -3.97 3.31 -15.85
N THR A 133 -4.88 2.86 -16.71
CA THR A 133 -6.20 3.47 -16.93
C THR A 133 -7.33 2.62 -16.38
N ASP A 134 -7.02 1.47 -15.77
CA ASP A 134 -8.03 0.54 -15.28
C ASP A 134 -8.44 0.89 -13.85
N ASN A 135 -9.70 0.60 -13.53
CA ASN A 135 -10.20 0.76 -12.16
C ASN A 135 -9.64 -0.34 -11.24
N VAL A 136 -9.80 -0.15 -9.93
CA VAL A 136 -9.50 -1.20 -8.94
C VAL A 136 -10.36 -2.44 -9.23
N THR A 137 -9.75 -3.62 -9.19
CA THR A 137 -10.47 -4.87 -9.45
C THR A 137 -11.45 -5.21 -8.32
N THR A 138 -12.51 -5.95 -8.67
CA THR A 138 -13.53 -6.39 -7.72
C THR A 138 -12.97 -7.30 -6.61
N GLU A 139 -11.86 -7.98 -6.88
CA GLU A 139 -11.16 -8.80 -5.89
C GLU A 139 -10.51 -7.94 -4.80
N ALA A 140 -9.91 -6.80 -5.18
CA ALA A 140 -9.24 -5.89 -4.26
C ALA A 140 -10.21 -4.95 -3.54
N CYS A 141 -11.27 -4.54 -4.23
CA CYS A 141 -12.31 -3.66 -3.69
C CYS A 141 -13.69 -4.17 -4.11
N ALA A 142 -14.47 -4.66 -3.14
CA ALA A 142 -15.84 -5.13 -3.40
C ALA A 142 -16.87 -3.99 -3.48
N GLN A 143 -16.45 -2.71 -3.35
CA GLN A 143 -17.35 -1.56 -3.49
C GLN A 143 -17.56 -1.22 -4.96
N GLU A 144 -18.78 -1.45 -5.47
CA GLU A 144 -19.14 -1.19 -6.86
C GLU A 144 -19.18 0.30 -7.23
N ASP A 145 -19.28 1.20 -6.24
CA ASP A 145 -19.39 2.65 -6.42
C ASP A 145 -18.03 3.39 -6.39
N LEU A 146 -16.93 2.66 -6.22
CA LEU A 146 -15.58 3.21 -6.29
C LEU A 146 -15.08 3.12 -7.73
N ASP A 147 -14.91 4.29 -8.35
CA ASP A 147 -14.30 4.43 -9.67
C ASP A 147 -13.24 5.52 -9.65
N ILE A 148 -11.98 5.13 -9.89
CA ILE A 148 -10.84 6.05 -9.98
C ILE A 148 -10.40 6.30 -11.43
N THR A 149 -11.07 5.67 -12.40
CA THR A 149 -10.76 5.79 -13.83
C THR A 149 -10.75 7.25 -14.30
N PRO A 150 -11.73 8.11 -13.93
CA PRO A 150 -11.72 9.50 -14.37
C PRO A 150 -10.46 10.26 -13.93
N GLN A 151 -9.99 10.02 -12.71
CA GLN A 151 -8.76 10.64 -12.19
C GLN A 151 -7.53 10.15 -12.96
N LEU A 152 -7.41 8.84 -13.19
CA LEU A 152 -6.32 8.26 -13.99
C LEU A 152 -6.33 8.80 -15.43
N GLU A 153 -7.50 8.85 -16.06
CA GLU A 153 -7.67 9.41 -17.40
C GLU A 153 -7.30 10.89 -17.48
N THR A 154 -7.65 11.70 -16.47
CA THR A 154 -7.25 13.12 -16.45
C THR A 154 -5.73 13.30 -16.36
N ILE A 155 -5.02 12.44 -15.62
CA ILE A 155 -3.55 12.45 -15.59
C ILE A 155 -2.99 12.11 -16.98
N VAL A 156 -3.51 11.06 -17.63
CA VAL A 156 -3.08 10.63 -18.97
C VAL A 156 -3.29 11.74 -19.99
N LEU A 157 -4.49 12.32 -20.01
CA LEU A 157 -4.83 13.40 -20.94
C LEU A 157 -3.97 14.64 -20.71
N ASP A 158 -3.67 14.98 -19.44
CA ASP A 158 -2.79 16.10 -19.11
C ASP A 158 -1.37 15.89 -19.63
N ALA A 159 -0.80 14.69 -19.44
CA ALA A 159 0.54 14.35 -19.93
C ALA A 159 0.61 14.40 -21.46
N LEU A 160 -0.31 13.71 -22.15
CA LEU A 160 -0.32 13.63 -23.61
C LEU A 160 -0.45 15.00 -24.29
N SER A 161 -1.20 15.91 -23.68
CA SER A 161 -1.39 17.27 -24.18
C SER A 161 -0.22 18.21 -23.84
N GLN A 162 0.65 17.82 -22.91
CA GLN A 162 1.96 18.46 -22.66
C GLN A 162 3.08 17.81 -23.49
N ALA A 163 2.73 17.08 -24.55
CA ALA A 163 3.67 16.36 -25.40
C ALA A 163 4.48 15.27 -24.67
N ILE A 164 3.97 14.77 -23.53
CA ILE A 164 4.57 13.66 -22.79
C ILE A 164 3.86 12.36 -23.18
N PRO A 165 4.58 11.41 -23.79
CA PRO A 165 4.03 10.10 -24.12
C PRO A 165 3.61 9.30 -22.89
N VAL A 166 2.71 8.34 -23.07
CA VAL A 166 2.21 7.50 -21.98
C VAL A 166 2.47 6.02 -22.24
N VAL A 167 2.95 5.29 -21.23
CA VAL A 167 3.13 3.84 -21.27
C VAL A 167 2.12 3.19 -20.31
N LEU A 168 1.31 2.26 -20.82
CA LEU A 168 0.30 1.56 -20.02
C LEU A 168 0.92 0.47 -19.15
N LEU A 169 0.77 0.59 -17.82
CA LEU A 169 1.32 -0.36 -16.83
C LEU A 169 0.85 -1.80 -17.06
N THR A 170 -0.45 -1.99 -17.35
CA THR A 170 -1.10 -3.31 -17.56
C THR A 170 -0.45 -4.15 -18.66
N SER A 171 0.30 -3.52 -19.55
CA SER A 171 0.89 -4.15 -20.73
C SER A 171 2.41 -4.30 -20.69
N VAL A 172 3.03 -3.90 -19.57
CA VAL A 172 4.48 -3.93 -19.44
C VAL A 172 4.97 -5.37 -19.34
N VAL A 173 5.74 -5.79 -20.35
CA VAL A 173 6.39 -7.10 -20.41
C VAL A 173 7.89 -6.89 -20.38
N VAL A 174 8.52 -7.36 -19.31
CA VAL A 174 9.98 -7.27 -19.10
C VAL A 174 10.63 -8.61 -19.44
N ASN A 175 11.53 -8.62 -20.41
CA ASN A 175 12.42 -9.74 -20.72
C ASN A 175 13.87 -9.39 -20.37
N PHE A 176 14.81 -10.34 -20.53
CA PHE A 176 16.22 -10.15 -20.18
C PHE A 176 16.90 -8.92 -20.81
N SER A 177 16.47 -8.48 -21.99
CA SER A 177 17.09 -7.38 -22.75
C SER A 177 16.09 -6.39 -23.37
N SER A 178 14.82 -6.42 -22.94
CA SER A 178 13.79 -5.59 -23.55
C SER A 178 12.67 -5.32 -22.56
N VAL A 179 12.08 -4.14 -22.66
CA VAL A 179 10.84 -3.80 -21.94
C VAL A 179 9.82 -3.42 -22.99
N PHE A 180 8.77 -4.21 -23.17
CA PHE A 180 7.70 -3.89 -24.10
C PHE A 180 6.49 -3.33 -23.37
N GLY A 181 5.76 -2.41 -24.01
CA GLY A 181 4.50 -1.88 -23.50
C GLY A 181 3.73 -1.14 -24.58
N TYR A 182 2.44 -0.92 -24.33
CA TYR A 182 1.63 0.00 -25.15
C TYR A 182 2.04 1.44 -24.86
N TYR A 183 2.54 2.09 -25.90
CA TYR A 183 3.05 3.44 -25.92
C TYR A 183 2.07 4.33 -26.67
N ILE A 184 1.49 5.30 -25.97
CA ILE A 184 0.53 6.25 -26.50
C ILE A 184 1.28 7.52 -26.87
N ASN A 185 1.31 7.83 -28.17
CA ASN A 185 1.98 9.01 -28.68
C ASN A 185 1.15 10.26 -28.35
N PRO A 186 1.79 11.36 -27.93
CA PRO A 186 1.10 12.63 -27.75
C PRO A 186 0.63 13.16 -29.09
N ARG A 187 -0.41 14.01 -29.04
CA ARG A 187 -0.84 14.81 -30.19
C ARG A 187 -1.12 16.22 -29.72
N LEU A 188 -1.02 17.18 -30.63
CA LEU A 188 -1.40 18.55 -30.33
C LEU A 188 -2.89 18.59 -29.92
N CYS A 189 -3.14 18.99 -28.67
CA CYS A 189 -4.49 19.07 -28.11
C CYS A 189 -4.75 20.50 -27.63
N VAL A 190 -5.92 21.05 -27.98
CA VAL A 190 -6.37 22.31 -27.42
C VAL A 190 -7.09 22.04 -26.10
N LYS A 191 -6.48 22.49 -24.99
CA LYS A 191 -7.00 22.39 -23.62
C LYS A 191 -8.06 23.46 -23.33
N TYR A 192 -9.25 23.35 -23.92
CA TYR A 192 -10.33 24.28 -23.59
C TYR A 192 -10.89 23.99 -22.18
N ASN A 193 -10.87 24.99 -21.30
CA ASN A 193 -11.34 24.90 -19.90
C ASN A 193 -10.77 23.69 -19.12
N TRP A 194 -9.52 23.29 -19.41
CA TRP A 194 -8.91 22.09 -18.83
C TRP A 194 -8.85 22.12 -17.30
N GLU A 195 -8.45 23.24 -16.71
CA GLU A 195 -8.36 23.37 -15.25
C GLU A 195 -9.70 23.09 -14.57
N SER A 196 -10.80 23.65 -15.09
CA SER A 196 -12.14 23.41 -14.55
C SER A 196 -12.62 21.99 -14.80
N PHE A 197 -12.33 21.42 -15.96
CA PHE A 197 -12.68 20.04 -16.28
C PHE A 197 -11.95 19.05 -15.36
N ALA A 198 -10.63 19.17 -15.25
CA ALA A 198 -9.84 18.34 -14.37
C ALA A 198 -10.28 18.53 -12.91
N ALA A 199 -10.39 19.77 -12.41
CA ALA A 199 -10.80 20.04 -11.04
C ALA A 199 -12.18 19.44 -10.68
N ALA A 200 -13.09 19.21 -11.64
CA ALA A 200 -14.36 18.56 -11.38
C ALA A 200 -14.23 17.07 -10.97
N HIS A 201 -13.09 16.44 -11.26
CA HIS A 201 -12.78 15.06 -10.91
C HIS A 201 -11.87 14.93 -9.66
N TRP A 202 -11.39 16.04 -9.11
CA TRP A 202 -10.43 16.05 -8.00
C TRP A 202 -10.95 16.88 -6.84
N GLU A 203 -10.63 16.49 -5.61
CA GLU A 203 -10.98 17.29 -4.42
C GLU A 203 -10.18 18.60 -4.36
N CYS A 204 -9.04 18.66 -5.04
CA CYS A 204 -8.08 19.75 -5.01
C CYS A 204 -7.65 20.10 -3.57
N ASN A 205 -7.41 19.06 -2.75
CA ASN A 205 -7.24 19.20 -1.32
C ASN A 205 -5.78 19.51 -0.95
N SER A 206 -5.45 20.81 -0.92
CA SER A 206 -4.11 21.27 -0.52
C SER A 206 -3.70 20.88 0.91
N LEU A 207 -4.62 20.49 1.79
CA LEU A 207 -4.28 20.05 3.14
C LEU A 207 -3.62 18.67 3.15
N LEU A 208 -4.10 17.73 2.31
CA LEU A 208 -3.49 16.41 2.19
C LEU A 208 -2.05 16.50 1.69
N LEU A 209 -1.80 17.41 0.72
CA LEU A 209 -0.46 17.71 0.24
C LEU A 209 0.44 18.35 1.31
N LYS A 210 -0.11 19.27 2.13
CA LYS A 210 0.64 19.85 3.25
C LYS A 210 0.99 18.78 4.28
N MET A 211 0.07 17.87 4.60
CA MET A 211 0.31 16.79 5.54
C MET A 211 1.38 15.82 5.05
N SER A 212 1.38 15.45 3.76
CA SER A 212 2.42 14.57 3.20
C SER A 212 3.81 15.21 3.20
N LYS A 213 3.89 16.54 3.04
CA LYS A 213 5.15 17.32 3.09
C LYS A 213 5.55 17.75 4.51
N SER A 214 4.66 17.65 5.50
CA SER A 214 4.88 18.09 6.87
C SER A 214 4.28 17.09 7.85
N PRO A 215 4.96 15.94 8.06
CA PRO A 215 4.47 14.89 8.94
C PRO A 215 4.39 15.39 10.39
N THR A 216 3.35 14.94 11.11
CA THR A 216 3.06 15.41 12.47
C THR A 216 3.46 14.42 13.56
N GLU A 217 3.75 13.16 13.21
CA GLU A 217 4.06 12.09 14.15
C GLU A 217 5.52 11.64 14.00
N ASP A 218 6.31 11.79 15.06
CA ASP A 218 7.69 11.27 15.13
C ASP A 218 7.71 9.76 15.43
N ALA A 219 8.53 9.03 14.69
CA ALA A 219 8.71 7.59 14.84
C ALA A 219 10.02 7.21 15.52
N SER A 220 10.84 8.16 15.99
CA SER A 220 12.18 7.90 16.54
C SER A 220 12.17 6.96 17.76
N SER A 221 11.05 6.96 18.49
CA SER A 221 10.81 6.10 19.66
C SER A 221 10.18 4.75 19.34
N VAL A 222 9.83 4.49 18.07
CA VAL A 222 9.25 3.23 17.58
C VAL A 222 10.37 2.37 17.01
N LYS A 223 10.67 1.24 17.65
CA LYS A 223 11.82 0.39 17.27
C LYS A 223 11.47 -0.68 16.25
N SER A 224 10.20 -1.05 16.15
CA SER A 224 9.74 -2.15 15.30
C SER A 224 8.29 -1.95 14.84
N VAL A 225 7.89 -2.72 13.82
CA VAL A 225 6.50 -2.84 13.39
C VAL A 225 5.57 -3.23 14.54
N ALA A 226 6.02 -4.10 15.44
CA ALA A 226 5.22 -4.54 16.59
C ALA A 226 5.00 -3.40 17.62
N ASP A 227 6.02 -2.56 17.83
CA ASP A 227 5.88 -1.35 18.67
C ASP A 227 4.92 -0.33 18.03
N LEU A 228 4.90 -0.22 16.69
CA LEU A 228 3.94 0.63 15.98
C LEU A 228 2.50 0.11 16.14
N TRP A 229 2.28 -1.19 15.93
CA TRP A 229 0.97 -1.82 16.13
C TRP A 229 0.47 -1.67 17.56
N THR A 230 1.35 -1.71 18.55
CA THR A 230 1.02 -1.42 19.96
C THR A 230 0.39 -0.02 20.11
N ARG A 231 0.97 1.00 19.47
CA ARG A 231 0.42 2.38 19.48
C ARG A 231 -0.91 2.47 18.75
N ILE A 232 -1.02 1.80 17.60
CA ILE A 232 -2.25 1.75 16.81
C ILE A 232 -3.39 1.10 17.61
N ILE A 233 -3.12 -0.02 18.28
CA ILE A 233 -4.09 -0.73 19.14
C ILE A 233 -4.56 0.18 20.29
N LEU A 234 -3.63 0.87 20.98
CA LEU A 234 -3.99 1.83 22.02
C LEU A 234 -4.88 2.96 21.50
N ALA A 235 -4.55 3.51 20.33
CA ALA A 235 -5.34 4.57 19.71
C ALA A 235 -6.73 4.08 19.30
N ALA A 236 -6.82 2.88 18.73
CA ALA A 236 -8.09 2.24 18.37
C ALA A 236 -9.00 2.04 19.60
N LYS A 237 -8.44 1.59 20.74
CA LYS A 237 -9.17 1.47 22.02
C LYS A 237 -9.74 2.81 22.50
N LYS A 238 -8.95 3.90 22.40
CA LYS A 238 -9.35 5.25 22.87
C LYS A 238 -10.43 5.90 22.01
N ARG A 239 -10.49 5.55 20.72
CA ARG A 239 -11.40 6.18 19.75
C ARG A 239 -12.88 5.80 19.91
N CYS A 240 -13.21 4.87 20.82
CA CYS A 240 -14.54 4.29 20.93
C CYS A 240 -15.29 4.65 22.24
N PRO A 241 -15.98 5.80 22.33
CA PRO A 241 -17.02 6.01 23.36
C PRO A 241 -18.42 5.56 22.94
N ARG A 242 -18.74 5.43 21.64
CA ARG A 242 -20.09 5.12 21.12
C ARG A 242 -20.24 3.75 20.43
N ASP A 243 -19.12 3.11 20.11
CA ASP A 243 -19.05 1.78 19.51
C ASP A 243 -18.01 0.97 20.29
N SER A 244 -18.37 0.44 21.46
CA SER A 244 -17.43 -0.36 22.25
C SER A 244 -16.81 -1.46 21.38
N PRO A 245 -15.48 -1.69 21.44
CA PRO A 245 -14.85 -2.81 20.77
C PRO A 245 -15.58 -4.12 21.13
N SER A 246 -15.67 -5.05 20.18
CA SER A 246 -16.37 -6.31 20.45
C SER A 246 -15.66 -7.11 21.55
N GLU A 247 -16.34 -8.12 22.11
CA GLU A 247 -15.72 -9.06 23.04
C GLU A 247 -14.51 -9.81 22.44
N HIS A 248 -14.38 -9.81 21.11
CA HIS A 248 -13.29 -10.45 20.40
C HIS A 248 -12.14 -9.49 20.04
N PHE A 249 -12.29 -8.17 20.24
CA PHE A 249 -11.32 -7.16 19.85
C PHE A 249 -9.92 -7.40 20.44
N GLU A 250 -9.83 -7.71 21.75
CA GLU A 250 -8.53 -8.01 22.36
C GLU A 250 -7.88 -9.26 21.78
N SER A 251 -8.68 -10.26 21.37
CA SER A 251 -8.17 -11.47 20.70
C SER A 251 -7.54 -11.12 19.36
N LEU A 252 -8.18 -10.22 18.60
CA LEU A 252 -7.65 -9.73 17.33
C LEU A 252 -6.36 -8.92 17.54
N CYS A 253 -6.33 -8.06 18.56
CA CYS A 253 -5.13 -7.30 18.91
C CYS A 253 -3.96 -8.21 19.30
N CYS A 254 -4.21 -9.23 20.12
CA CYS A 254 -3.22 -10.26 20.44
C CYS A 254 -2.73 -10.99 19.18
N ALA A 255 -3.64 -11.31 18.26
CA ALA A 255 -3.29 -11.97 16.99
C ALA A 255 -2.41 -11.08 16.10
N VAL A 256 -2.66 -9.77 16.05
CA VAL A 256 -1.82 -8.81 15.32
C VAL A 256 -0.42 -8.73 15.92
N ILE A 257 -0.29 -8.58 17.24
CA ILE A 257 1.02 -8.55 17.90
C ILE A 257 1.77 -9.86 17.65
N LEU A 258 1.11 -11.01 17.81
CA LEU A 258 1.71 -12.31 17.58
C LEU A 258 2.16 -12.48 16.12
N SER A 259 1.31 -12.12 15.16
CA SER A 259 1.61 -12.15 13.73
C SER A 259 2.86 -11.33 13.39
N THR A 260 2.96 -10.11 13.93
CA THR A 260 4.10 -9.22 13.65
C THR A 260 5.41 -9.74 14.26
N LEU A 261 5.35 -10.35 15.45
CA LEU A 261 6.52 -11.00 16.06
C LEU A 261 6.98 -12.20 15.25
N ILE A 262 6.07 -13.09 14.83
CA ILE A 262 6.40 -14.24 13.99
C ILE A 262 7.00 -13.78 12.66
N ALA A 263 6.36 -12.82 12.00
CA ALA A 263 6.84 -12.23 10.76
C ALA A 263 8.25 -11.64 10.92
N SER A 264 8.52 -10.94 12.03
CA SER A 264 9.85 -10.36 12.29
C SER A 264 10.95 -11.40 12.50
N LYS A 265 10.64 -12.56 13.11
CA LYS A 265 11.63 -13.61 13.41
C LYS A 265 11.81 -14.61 12.28
N ARG A 266 10.75 -14.91 11.52
CA ARG A 266 10.74 -15.94 10.48
C ARG A 266 10.75 -15.37 9.06
N GLY A 267 10.33 -14.12 8.88
CA GLY A 267 10.20 -13.50 7.57
C GLY A 267 9.40 -14.39 6.60
N PRO A 268 9.84 -14.53 5.34
CA PRO A 268 9.19 -15.38 4.34
C PRO A 268 9.08 -16.86 4.74
N SER A 269 9.90 -17.33 5.68
CA SER A 269 9.94 -18.72 6.12
C SER A 269 8.95 -19.03 7.25
N ARG A 270 7.95 -18.18 7.47
CA ARG A 270 6.93 -18.37 8.53
C ARG A 270 5.99 -19.53 8.20
N VAL A 271 5.59 -20.24 9.25
CA VAL A 271 4.59 -21.31 9.16
C VAL A 271 3.24 -20.76 9.59
N TYR A 272 2.19 -21.03 8.82
CA TYR A 272 0.84 -20.57 9.13
C TYR A 272 0.08 -21.56 10.01
N PRO A 273 -0.77 -21.09 10.93
CA PRO A 273 -1.75 -21.94 11.59
C PRO A 273 -2.63 -22.68 10.56
N PRO A 274 -3.09 -23.91 10.84
CA PRO A 274 -3.98 -24.63 9.95
C PRO A 274 -5.29 -23.87 9.76
N GLU A 275 -5.81 -23.90 8.54
CA GLU A 275 -7.09 -23.24 8.22
C GLU A 275 -8.26 -23.97 8.89
N LYS A 276 -9.08 -23.25 9.66
CA LYS A 276 -10.26 -23.81 10.31
C LYS A 276 -11.47 -23.76 9.38
N LYS A 277 -11.83 -24.92 8.81
CA LYS A 277 -13.06 -25.08 8.02
C LYS A 277 -14.29 -24.76 8.88
N GLY A 278 -15.09 -23.79 8.45
CA GLY A 278 -16.35 -23.43 9.12
C GLY A 278 -16.22 -22.48 10.31
N ALA A 279 -15.07 -21.81 10.50
CA ALA A 279 -14.96 -20.73 11.48
C ALA A 279 -15.97 -19.62 11.15
N LYS A 280 -17.07 -19.54 11.90
CA LYS A 280 -18.05 -18.45 11.79
C LYS A 280 -17.45 -17.19 12.42
N ARG A 281 -16.65 -16.48 11.64
CA ARG A 281 -16.14 -15.16 12.02
C ARG A 281 -17.33 -14.18 11.92
N GLY A 282 -17.81 -13.71 13.06
CA GLY A 282 -18.94 -12.79 13.13
C GLY A 282 -18.64 -11.44 12.48
N LEU A 283 -19.69 -10.66 12.21
CA LEU A 283 -19.58 -9.29 11.70
C LEU A 283 -18.69 -8.39 12.59
N ASP A 284 -18.62 -8.70 13.88
CA ASP A 284 -17.77 -8.00 14.85
C ASP A 284 -16.28 -8.07 14.50
N VAL A 285 -15.79 -9.20 13.98
CA VAL A 285 -14.38 -9.34 13.59
C VAL A 285 -14.06 -8.45 12.38
N ILE A 286 -15.02 -8.32 11.46
CA ILE A 286 -14.88 -7.42 10.29
C ILE A 286 -14.86 -5.97 10.76
N LYS A 287 -15.76 -5.59 11.68
CA LYS A 287 -15.81 -4.25 12.28
C LYS A 287 -14.51 -3.91 13.00
N ASP A 288 -14.02 -4.81 13.86
CA ASP A 288 -12.79 -4.62 14.64
C ASP A 288 -11.55 -4.55 13.74
N ARG A 289 -11.48 -5.38 12.69
CA ARG A 289 -10.42 -5.31 11.68
C ARG A 289 -10.44 -3.98 10.96
N ARG A 290 -11.62 -3.51 10.52
CA ARG A 290 -11.75 -2.20 9.87
C ARG A 290 -11.26 -1.08 10.78
N LEU A 291 -11.63 -1.10 12.07
CA LEU A 291 -11.16 -0.12 13.04
C LEU A 291 -9.62 -0.10 13.16
N LEU A 292 -8.98 -1.27 13.24
CA LEU A 292 -7.51 -1.37 13.32
C LEU A 292 -6.83 -0.86 12.04
N LEU A 293 -7.29 -1.29 10.87
CA LEU A 293 -6.70 -0.89 9.58
C LEU A 293 -6.90 0.60 9.27
N THR A 294 -8.08 1.15 9.55
CA THR A 294 -8.32 2.60 9.42
C THR A 294 -7.45 3.40 10.40
N THR A 295 -7.29 2.92 11.64
CA THR A 295 -6.40 3.57 12.61
C THR A 295 -4.94 3.49 12.16
N ALA A 296 -4.50 2.35 11.63
CA ALA A 296 -3.16 2.18 11.08
C ALA A 296 -2.91 3.14 9.91
N THR A 297 -3.85 3.25 8.97
CA THR A 297 -3.79 4.18 7.82
C THR A 297 -3.54 5.61 8.29
N MET A 298 -4.29 6.07 9.29
CA MET A 298 -4.12 7.41 9.85
C MET A 298 -2.76 7.66 10.52
N PHE A 299 -2.16 6.63 11.12
CA PHE A 299 -0.80 6.72 11.66
C PHE A 299 0.21 6.84 10.52
N LEU A 300 0.10 5.99 9.50
CA LEU A 300 1.00 5.98 8.36
C LEU A 300 0.99 7.31 7.60
N GLU A 301 -0.19 7.92 7.40
CA GLU A 301 -0.33 9.21 6.70
C GLU A 301 0.29 10.39 7.45
N LYS A 302 0.51 10.27 8.76
CA LYS A 302 1.06 11.34 9.61
C LYS A 302 2.51 11.11 10.00
N LEU A 303 3.05 9.93 9.72
CA LEU A 303 4.34 9.48 10.20
C LEU A 303 5.48 10.21 9.50
N ASN A 304 6.47 10.66 10.26
CA ASN A 304 7.71 11.15 9.71
C ASN A 304 8.61 9.98 9.31
N PHE A 305 8.55 9.56 8.05
CA PHE A 305 9.31 8.42 7.55
C PHE A 305 10.83 8.59 7.67
N ALA A 306 11.36 9.82 7.71
CA ALA A 306 12.80 10.05 7.92
C ALA A 306 13.29 9.60 9.32
N THR A 307 12.37 9.42 10.27
CA THR A 307 12.67 9.01 11.65
C THR A 307 12.45 7.51 11.89
N VAL A 308 11.90 6.80 10.91
CA VAL A 308 11.61 5.36 10.99
C VAL A 308 12.90 4.55 10.82
N LYS A 309 13.10 3.55 11.68
CA LYS A 309 14.30 2.68 11.70
C LYS A 309 13.99 1.20 11.43
N PHE A 310 12.80 0.91 10.93
CA PHE A 310 12.33 -0.44 10.61
C PHE A 310 11.66 -0.45 9.23
N SER A 311 11.48 -1.63 8.65
CA SER A 311 10.86 -1.78 7.33
C SER A 311 9.35 -2.01 7.43
N PHE A 312 8.61 -1.42 6.49
CA PHE A 312 7.17 -1.68 6.29
C PHE A 312 6.87 -2.83 5.32
N ALA A 313 7.90 -3.53 4.81
CA ALA A 313 7.71 -4.64 3.87
C ALA A 313 6.70 -5.68 4.38
N ASP A 314 6.75 -5.98 5.69
CA ASP A 314 5.93 -7.01 6.32
C ASP A 314 5.07 -6.45 7.46
N PHE A 315 4.39 -5.33 7.17
CA PHE A 315 3.53 -4.61 8.11
C PHE A 315 2.26 -5.37 8.52
N TRP A 316 1.64 -6.15 7.61
CA TRP A 316 0.40 -6.89 7.84
C TRP A 316 0.37 -8.22 7.09
N ASP A 317 -0.07 -9.29 7.76
CA ASP A 317 -0.31 -10.60 7.15
C ASP A 317 -1.70 -11.10 7.56
N GLY A 318 -2.69 -10.85 6.72
CA GLY A 318 -4.09 -11.18 7.01
C GLY A 318 -4.32 -12.65 7.34
N ARG A 319 -3.64 -13.54 6.62
CA ARG A 319 -3.71 -15.00 6.84
C ARG A 319 -3.17 -15.38 8.21
N MET A 320 -2.00 -14.86 8.57
CA MET A 320 -1.40 -15.12 9.89
C MET A 320 -2.26 -14.55 11.02
N VAL A 321 -2.69 -13.29 10.91
CA VAL A 321 -3.52 -12.62 11.92
C VAL A 321 -4.80 -13.43 12.17
N ILE A 322 -5.46 -13.87 11.11
CA ILE A 322 -6.74 -14.56 11.23
C ILE A 322 -6.58 -16.00 11.74
N GLY A 323 -5.53 -16.72 11.32
CA GLY A 323 -5.20 -18.03 11.88
C GLY A 323 -4.87 -17.97 13.38
N CYS A 324 -4.10 -16.95 13.79
CA CYS A 324 -3.81 -16.69 15.20
C CYS A 324 -5.09 -16.33 15.98
N PHE A 325 -5.93 -15.47 15.42
CA PHE A 325 -7.22 -15.09 16.00
C PHE A 325 -8.12 -16.31 16.27
N ASP A 326 -8.29 -17.17 15.27
CA ASP A 326 -9.12 -18.38 15.38
C ASP A 326 -8.59 -19.36 16.44
N SER A 327 -7.26 -19.43 16.60
CA SER A 327 -6.60 -20.25 17.64
C SER A 327 -6.79 -19.66 19.04
N ILE A 328 -6.64 -18.34 19.18
CA ILE A 328 -6.86 -17.61 20.44
C ILE A 328 -8.31 -17.75 20.91
N CYS A 329 -9.28 -17.58 20.01
CA CYS A 329 -10.70 -17.72 20.33
C CYS A 329 -11.07 -19.15 20.74
N ALA A 330 -10.42 -20.16 20.14
CA ALA A 330 -10.59 -21.57 20.51
C ALA A 330 -9.82 -21.97 21.78
N LYS A 331 -9.04 -21.07 22.39
CA LYS A 331 -8.15 -21.34 23.53
C LYS A 331 -7.11 -22.42 23.23
N GLU A 332 -6.68 -22.52 21.98
CA GLU A 332 -5.62 -23.42 21.57
C GLU A 332 -4.23 -22.80 21.89
N PRO A 333 -3.24 -23.63 22.27
CA PRO A 333 -1.84 -23.20 22.36
C PRO A 333 -1.35 -22.64 21.03
N ILE A 334 -0.94 -21.37 21.04
CA ILE A 334 -0.50 -20.67 19.81
C ILE A 334 0.67 -19.71 20.05
N LEU A 335 0.94 -19.28 21.28
CA LEU A 335 2.05 -18.37 21.60
C LEU A 335 3.35 -19.17 21.78
N PRO A 336 4.31 -19.13 20.84
CA PRO A 336 5.54 -19.90 20.98
C PRO A 336 6.36 -19.39 22.17
N TYR A 337 6.86 -20.32 22.99
CA TYR A 337 7.58 -20.01 24.22
C TYR A 337 8.74 -19.04 24.01
N ARG A 338 9.50 -19.19 22.92
CA ARG A 338 10.68 -18.35 22.60
C ARG A 338 10.38 -16.86 22.36
N ILE A 339 9.14 -16.49 22.04
CA ILE A 339 8.74 -15.08 21.84
C ILE A 339 7.81 -14.58 22.95
N GLN A 340 7.64 -15.35 24.03
CA GLN A 340 6.73 -15.02 25.11
C GLN A 340 7.11 -13.72 25.83
N GLU A 341 8.40 -13.47 26.07
CA GLU A 341 8.87 -12.24 26.71
C GLU A 341 8.60 -11.00 25.85
N ASP A 342 8.96 -11.07 24.56
CA ASP A 342 8.68 -10.02 23.58
C ASP A 342 7.17 -9.74 23.48
N PHE A 343 6.35 -10.80 23.43
CA PHE A 343 4.90 -10.71 23.39
C PHE A 343 4.34 -10.07 24.67
N ALA A 344 4.78 -10.51 25.85
CA ALA A 344 4.30 -9.98 27.13
C ALA A 344 4.61 -8.48 27.27
N ARG A 345 5.80 -8.04 26.85
CA ARG A 345 6.16 -6.61 26.82
C ARG A 345 5.19 -5.81 25.96
N LEU A 346 4.92 -6.27 24.74
CA LEU A 346 4.04 -5.58 23.78
C LEU A 346 2.57 -5.64 24.18
N HIS A 347 2.12 -6.78 24.72
CA HIS A 347 0.77 -6.99 25.26
C HIS A 347 0.47 -6.02 26.40
N ASN A 348 1.39 -5.89 27.36
CA ASN A 348 1.31 -4.91 28.44
C ASN A 348 1.33 -3.47 27.90
N ALA A 349 2.23 -3.18 26.96
CA ALA A 349 2.32 -1.86 26.34
C ALA A 349 1.06 -1.48 25.55
N ALA A 350 0.35 -2.47 24.99
CA ALA A 350 -0.93 -2.28 24.30
C ALA A 350 -2.14 -2.21 25.26
N ALA A 351 -1.90 -2.30 26.57
CA ALA A 351 -2.91 -2.38 27.62
C ALA A 351 -3.96 -3.48 27.33
N LEU A 352 -3.51 -4.64 26.87
CA LEU A 352 -4.34 -5.83 26.68
C LEU A 352 -4.41 -6.62 27.98
N THR A 353 -5.51 -7.32 28.20
CA THR A 353 -5.73 -8.13 29.41
C THR A 353 -5.99 -9.60 29.10
N LYS A 354 -6.43 -9.90 27.87
CA LYS A 354 -6.70 -11.27 27.44
C LYS A 354 -5.43 -12.13 27.42
N PRO A 355 -5.33 -13.20 28.23
CA PRO A 355 -4.22 -14.14 28.15
C PRO A 355 -4.36 -15.02 26.91
N ILE A 356 -3.22 -15.46 26.36
CA ILE A 356 -3.19 -16.43 25.26
C ILE A 356 -2.38 -17.67 25.67
N PRO A 357 -2.81 -18.90 25.34
CA PRO A 357 -2.10 -20.09 25.80
C PRO A 357 -0.75 -20.28 25.09
N THR A 358 0.28 -20.58 25.89
CA THR A 358 1.64 -20.85 25.40
C THR A 358 1.70 -22.17 24.65
N ASP A 359 2.23 -22.13 23.43
CA ASP A 359 2.60 -23.30 22.64
C ASP A 359 4.04 -23.72 22.96
N THR A 360 4.17 -24.76 23.78
CA THR A 360 5.47 -25.38 24.11
C THR A 360 6.01 -26.26 22.98
N ALA A 361 5.17 -26.62 22.00
CA ALA A 361 5.59 -27.39 20.83
C ALA A 361 6.16 -26.50 19.72
N GLU A 362 6.08 -25.17 19.85
CA GLU A 362 6.74 -24.21 18.94
C GLU A 362 6.31 -24.35 17.47
N LYS A 363 5.05 -24.71 17.21
CA LYS A 363 4.56 -25.09 15.86
C LYS A 363 4.75 -24.01 14.80
N LEU A 364 4.63 -22.73 15.19
CA LEU A 364 4.83 -21.59 14.28
C LEU A 364 6.31 -21.34 13.94
N PHE A 365 7.22 -22.05 14.62
CA PHE A 365 8.66 -22.07 14.38
C PHE A 365 9.16 -23.41 13.81
N ASP A 366 8.26 -24.35 13.50
CA ASP A 366 8.60 -25.58 12.80
C ASP A 366 9.31 -25.30 11.46
N PRO A 367 10.13 -26.22 10.95
CA PRO A 367 10.64 -26.14 9.59
C PRO A 367 9.46 -26.09 8.60
N ILE A 368 9.64 -25.37 7.49
CA ILE A 368 8.65 -25.40 6.40
C ILE A 368 8.66 -26.83 5.85
N PRO A 369 7.49 -27.50 5.73
CA PRO A 369 7.42 -28.79 5.05
C PRO A 369 7.99 -28.67 3.63
N GLU A 370 8.88 -29.59 3.24
CA GLU A 370 9.49 -29.64 1.90
C GLU A 370 8.45 -29.79 0.77
#